data_AF-A0ABD4Q6K7-F1
#
_entry.id   AF-A0ABD4Q6K7-F1
#
_cell.length_a   1.000
_cell.length_b   1.000
_cell.length_c   1.000
_cell.angle_alpha   90.00
_cell.angle_beta   90.00
_cell.angle_gamma   90.00
#
_symmetry.space_group_name_H-M   'P 1'
#
loop_
_entity.id
_entity.type
_entity.pdbx_description
1 polymer ?
#
loop_
_entity_poly.entity_id
_entity_poly.type
_entity_poly.pdbx_seq_one_letter_code
_entity_poly.pdbx_strand_id
1 'polypeptide(L)'
;AAGVISVDADGAIGIMNRSAEAMFDLDPVTTVGKNLTALVPEIGLVFEVAHATGRSVYREQVSMSRRGSARTFNVQITVEDAESADHSYV
;
A
#
# COMPACT_ATOMS: atom_id res chain seq x y z
N ALA A 1 -4.97 -9.47 11.79
CA ALA A 1 -4.82 -8.00 11.91
C ALA A 1 -4.76 -7.42 10.51
N ALA A 2 -5.27 -6.20 10.30
CA ALA A 2 -5.16 -5.50 9.02
C ALA A 2 -3.93 -4.57 9.05
N GLY A 3 -3.12 -4.63 7.99
CA GLY A 3 -2.06 -3.66 7.74
C GLY A 3 -2.66 -2.42 7.09
N VAL A 4 -2.17 -1.25 7.46
CA VAL A 4 -2.59 0.06 6.92
C VAL A 4 -1.33 0.81 6.50
N ILE A 5 -1.33 1.36 5.28
CA ILE A 5 -0.18 2.07 4.69
C ILE A 5 -0.69 3.30 3.94
N SER A 6 -0.12 4.46 4.25
CA SER A 6 -0.31 5.71 3.52
C SER A 6 0.72 5.88 2.41
N VAL A 7 0.33 6.39 1.24
CA VAL A 7 1.07 6.17 -0.02
C VAL A 7 1.27 7.38 -0.96
N ASP A 8 0.93 8.63 -0.68
CA ASP A 8 1.02 9.74 -1.66
C ASP A 8 0.60 9.45 -3.16
N ALA A 9 0.67 10.45 -4.05
CA ALA A 9 0.24 10.29 -5.45
C ALA A 9 1.34 9.69 -6.36
N ASP A 10 2.59 9.78 -5.92
CA ASP A 10 3.77 9.24 -6.62
C ASP A 10 4.11 7.82 -6.12
N GLY A 11 3.30 7.29 -5.20
CA GLY A 11 3.44 5.96 -4.62
C GLY A 11 4.46 5.88 -3.48
N ALA A 12 4.88 7.01 -2.89
CA ALA A 12 5.82 7.02 -1.77
C ALA A 12 5.11 6.79 -0.43
N ILE A 13 5.66 5.87 0.36
CA ILE A 13 5.06 5.47 1.64
C ILE A 13 5.22 6.60 2.66
N GLY A 14 4.12 7.03 3.27
CA GLY A 14 4.06 8.05 4.32
C GLY A 14 4.07 7.46 5.73
N ILE A 15 3.03 6.72 6.10
CA ILE A 15 2.84 6.16 7.44
C ILE A 15 2.44 4.70 7.29
N MET A 16 2.86 3.86 8.24
CA MET A 16 2.41 2.47 8.33
C MET A 16 2.09 2.11 9.77
N ASN A 17 1.14 1.19 9.96
CA ASN A 17 0.88 0.64 11.28
C ASN A 17 1.79 -0.57 11.57
N ARG A 18 1.96 -0.91 12.86
CA ARG A 18 2.75 -2.07 13.30
C ARG A 18 2.30 -3.40 12.66
N SER A 19 1.03 -3.51 12.28
CA SER A 19 0.53 -4.71 11.59
C SER A 19 1.08 -4.82 10.16
N ALA A 20 1.20 -3.71 9.43
CA ALA A 20 1.82 -3.64 8.11
C ALA A 20 3.32 -3.91 8.20
N GLU A 21 4.03 -3.31 9.17
CA GLU A 21 5.45 -3.59 9.45
C GLU A 21 5.69 -5.10 9.60
N ALA A 22 4.92 -5.76 10.47
CA ALA A 22 5.03 -7.20 10.70
C ALA A 22 4.60 -8.04 9.48
N MET A 23 3.62 -7.57 8.72
CA MET A 23 3.12 -8.25 7.52
C MET A 23 4.18 -8.29 6.43
N PHE A 24 4.94 -7.21 6.26
CA PHE A 24 5.95 -7.06 5.19
C PHE A 24 7.41 -7.23 5.65
N ASP A 25 7.71 -7.39 6.95
CA ASP A 25 9.09 -7.30 7.53
C ASP A 25 9.76 -5.97 7.19
N LEU A 26 8.99 -4.89 7.25
CA LEU A 26 9.50 -3.56 6.92
C LEU A 26 9.75 -2.78 8.21
N ASP A 27 10.92 -2.12 8.25
CA ASP A 27 11.23 -1.12 9.27
C ASP A 27 10.65 0.23 8.81
N PRO A 28 9.74 0.85 9.58
CA PRO A 28 9.11 2.11 9.20
C PRO A 28 10.14 3.22 8.94
N VAL A 29 11.22 3.29 9.72
CA VAL A 29 12.27 4.31 9.58
C VAL A 29 12.93 4.24 8.21
N THR A 30 13.11 3.03 7.69
CA THR A 30 13.75 2.81 6.38
C THR A 30 12.78 2.76 5.23
N THR A 31 11.47 2.76 5.51
CA THR A 31 10.41 2.58 4.51
C THR A 31 9.73 3.88 4.14
N VAL A 32 9.55 4.79 5.09
CA VAL A 32 8.95 6.09 4.82
C VAL A 32 9.77 6.85 3.77
N GLY A 33 9.08 7.43 2.79
CA GLY A 33 9.65 8.13 1.63
C GLY A 33 10.12 7.22 0.50
N LYS A 34 10.05 5.89 0.64
CA LYS A 34 10.32 4.95 -0.46
C LYS A 34 9.05 4.59 -1.21
N ASN A 35 9.22 4.32 -2.50
CA ASN A 35 8.11 3.89 -3.34
C ASN A 35 7.60 2.49 -2.94
N LEU A 36 6.29 2.34 -2.83
CA LEU A 36 5.60 1.11 -2.44
C LEU A 36 5.95 -0.06 -3.37
N THR A 37 5.99 0.19 -4.68
CA THR A 37 6.32 -0.82 -5.69
C THR A 37 7.75 -1.33 -5.56
N ALA A 38 8.67 -0.53 -5.01
CA ALA A 38 10.05 -0.96 -4.78
C ALA A 38 10.19 -1.90 -3.58
N LEU A 39 9.32 -1.78 -2.57
CA LEU A 39 9.40 -2.58 -1.34
C LEU A 39 8.43 -3.75 -1.32
N VAL A 40 7.24 -3.57 -1.88
CA VAL A 40 6.19 -4.59 -1.99
C VAL A 40 5.59 -4.54 -3.39
N PRO A 41 6.28 -5.08 -4.40
CA PRO A 41 5.88 -4.96 -5.81
C PRO A 41 4.46 -5.42 -6.09
N GLU A 42 4.00 -6.48 -5.43
CA GLU A 42 2.67 -7.04 -5.62
C GLU A 42 1.57 -6.07 -5.17
N ILE A 43 1.80 -5.32 -4.09
CA ILE A 43 0.84 -4.32 -3.60
C ILE A 43 1.00 -3.00 -4.37
N GLY A 44 2.22 -2.64 -4.74
CA GLY A 44 2.49 -1.49 -5.61
C GLY A 44 1.78 -1.59 -6.95
N LEU A 45 1.72 -2.78 -7.56
CA LEU A 45 0.97 -2.99 -8.80
C LEU A 45 -0.55 -2.73 -8.61
N VAL A 46 -1.13 -3.18 -7.49
CA VAL A 46 -2.53 -2.89 -7.17
C VAL A 46 -2.75 -1.39 -7.01
N PHE A 47 -1.79 -0.68 -6.40
CA PHE A 47 -1.83 0.77 -6.28
C PHE A 47 -1.80 1.46 -7.65
N GLU A 48 -0.89 1.08 -8.54
CA GLU A 48 -0.82 1.65 -9.90
C GLU A 48 -2.13 1.43 -10.67
N VAL A 49 -2.72 0.25 -10.57
CA VAL A 49 -4.01 -0.04 -11.20
C VAL A 49 -5.12 0.80 -10.57
N ALA A 50 -5.20 0.87 -9.24
CA ALA A 50 -6.18 1.67 -8.54
C ALA A 50 -6.09 3.15 -8.94
N HIS A 51 -4.87 3.70 -8.94
CA HIS A 51 -4.56 5.07 -9.34
C HIS A 51 -4.96 5.35 -10.79
N ALA A 52 -4.59 4.46 -11.72
CA ALA A 52 -4.94 4.59 -13.13
C ALA A 52 -6.46 4.49 -13.41
N THR A 53 -7.22 3.77 -12.57
CA THR A 53 -8.68 3.65 -12.75
C THR A 53 -9.46 4.88 -12.31
N GLY A 54 -8.86 5.80 -11.53
CA GLY A 54 -9.52 6.99 -11.00
C GLY A 54 -10.71 6.70 -10.07
N ARG A 55 -10.82 5.48 -9.54
CA ARG A 55 -11.90 5.10 -8.62
C ARG A 55 -11.53 5.49 -7.20
N SER A 56 -12.49 6.04 -6.46
CA SER A 56 -12.32 6.36 -5.04
C SER A 56 -12.02 5.15 -4.17
N VAL A 57 -12.48 3.96 -4.57
CA VAL A 57 -12.17 2.69 -3.88
C VAL A 57 -11.85 1.62 -4.91
N TYR A 58 -10.71 0.95 -4.74
CA TYR A 58 -10.29 -0.23 -5.48
C TYR A 58 -10.07 -1.39 -4.51
N ARG A 59 -10.48 -2.60 -4.90
CA ARG A 59 -10.31 -3.81 -4.08
C ARG A 59 -9.81 -4.96 -4.94
N GLU A 60 -8.78 -5.63 -4.49
CA GLU A 60 -8.19 -6.77 -5.18
C GLU A 60 -7.68 -7.82 -4.21
N GLN A 61 -7.77 -9.09 -4.61
CA GLN A 61 -7.13 -10.19 -3.90
C GLN A 61 -5.77 -10.46 -4.50
N VAL A 62 -4.72 -10.27 -3.70
CA VAL A 62 -3.34 -10.50 -4.10
C VAL A 62 -2.83 -11.74 -3.38
N SER A 63 -2.32 -12.70 -4.14
CA SER A 63 -1.63 -13.86 -3.57
C SER A 63 -0.13 -13.64 -3.67
N MET A 64 0.55 -13.61 -2.53
CA MET A 64 1.98 -13.36 -2.43
C MET A 64 2.64 -14.39 -1.51
N SER A 65 3.90 -14.72 -1.79
CA SER A 65 4.66 -15.67 -0.99
C SER A 65 5.38 -14.95 0.15
N ARG A 66 5.14 -15.36 1.39
CA ARG A 66 5.78 -14.79 2.57
C ARG A 66 6.40 -15.91 3.39
N ARG A 67 7.70 -15.85 3.62
CA ARG A 67 8.46 -16.86 4.38
C ARG A 67 8.22 -18.30 3.88
N GLY A 68 8.17 -18.47 2.55
CA GLY A 68 7.96 -19.77 1.90
C GLY A 68 6.51 -20.28 1.89
N SER A 69 5.55 -19.50 2.38
CA SER A 69 4.13 -19.86 2.36
C SER A 69 3.33 -18.86 1.52
N ALA A 70 2.53 -19.35 0.57
CA ALA A 70 1.60 -18.52 -0.18
C ALA A 70 0.49 -18.03 0.74
N ARG A 71 0.24 -16.73 0.75
CA ARG A 71 -0.85 -16.09 1.49
C ARG A 71 -1.63 -15.17 0.57
N THR A 72 -2.94 -15.21 0.71
CA THR A 72 -3.84 -14.31 -0.01
C THR A 72 -4.21 -13.16 0.90
N PHE A 73 -4.03 -11.94 0.40
CA PHE A 73 -4.38 -10.69 1.05
C PHE A 73 -5.53 -10.04 0.29
N ASN A 74 -6.53 -9.57 1.02
CA ASN A 74 -7.54 -8.67 0.47
C ASN A 74 -6.99 -7.26 0.61
N VAL A 75 -6.66 -6.63 -0.50
CA VAL A 75 -6.14 -5.27 -0.56
C VAL A 75 -7.31 -4.35 -0.89
N GLN A 76 -7.48 -3.30 -0.10
CA GLN A 76 -8.37 -2.19 -0.42
C GLN A 76 -7.51 -0.94 -0.51
N ILE A 77 -7.69 -0.18 -1.58
CA ILE A 77 -7.05 1.11 -1.79
C ILE A 77 -8.17 2.13 -1.85
N THR A 78 -8.06 3.14 -1.00
CA THR A 78 -8.97 4.28 -0.99
C THR A 78 -8.21 5.47 -1.54
N VAL A 79 -8.68 6.02 -2.66
CA VAL A 79 -8.16 7.24 -3.25
C VAL A 79 -9.05 8.36 -2.74
N GLU A 80 -8.50 9.19 -1.86
CA GLU A 80 -9.17 10.41 -1.44
C GLU A 80 -8.89 11.48 -2.51
N ASP A 81 -9.93 11.79 -3.29
CA ASP A 81 -9.89 12.87 -4.28
C ASP A 81 -9.77 14.19 -3.52
N ALA A 82 -8.74 14.95 -3.84
CA ALA A 82 -8.34 16.07 -3.04
C ALA A 82 -8.39 17.34 -3.87
N GLU A 83 -9.45 18.09 -3.64
CA GLU A 83 -9.49 19.52 -3.98
C GLU A 83 -8.65 20.37 -3.02
N SER A 84 -7.79 19.79 -2.17
CA SER A 84 -6.95 20.59 -1.25
C SER A 84 -5.66 19.86 -0.87
N ALA A 85 -4.54 20.53 -1.15
CA ALA A 85 -3.17 20.08 -0.98
C ALA A 85 -2.82 19.59 0.44
N ASP A 86 -2.70 18.27 0.61
CA ASP A 86 -1.82 17.53 1.55
C ASP A 86 -2.40 16.10 1.69
N HIS A 87 -1.87 15.10 0.96
CA HIS A 87 -2.51 13.76 0.92
C HIS A 87 -1.76 12.72 1.76
N SER A 88 -2.53 11.94 2.51
CA SER A 88 -2.10 10.72 3.18
C SER A 88 -3.14 9.63 2.89
N TYR A 89 -2.75 8.58 2.18
CA TYR A 89 -3.63 7.45 1.84
C TYR A 89 -3.75 6.49 3.03
N VAL A 90 -4.63 5.49 3.03
CA VAL A 90 -4.81 4.56 4.16
C VAL A 90 -5.15 3.16 3.67
#